data_AF-A0A853DDW8-F1
#
_entry.id   AF-A0A853DDW8-F1
#
_cell.length_a   1.000
_cell.length_b   1.000
_cell.length_c   1.000
_cell.angle_alpha   90.00
_cell.angle_beta   90.00
_cell.angle_gamma   90.00
#
_symmetry.space_group_name_H-M   'P 1'
#
loop_
_entity.id
_entity.type
_entity.pdbx_description
1 polymer ?
#
loop_
_entity_poly.entity_id
_entity_poly.type
_entity_poly.pdbx_seq_one_letter_code
_entity_poly.pdbx_strand_id
1 'polypeptide(L)'
;MAVLIVVILFVCGFTFLVIRRGRRTPSSLFAPPLVAGLPRRQRRSAMRNIRRGTPSSDPTQAQVEREVAQTTVRSRRRTLVIFGIFLVLELVEAVTRRTTPARIFFAAAAVLFAFFLVMTLLQLRGARTYLANTPEPPAPQG
;
A
#
# COMPACT_ATOMS: atom_id res chain seq x y z
N MET A 1 5.78 33.42 -2.68
CA MET A 1 4.40 33.12 -3.12
C MET A 1 4.29 31.80 -3.91
N ALA A 2 5.04 31.60 -4.99
CA ALA A 2 4.92 30.38 -5.83
C ALA A 2 5.14 29.04 -5.08
N VAL A 3 6.10 28.98 -4.15
CA VAL A 3 6.38 27.75 -3.38
C VAL A 3 5.19 27.35 -2.49
N LEU A 4 4.50 28.33 -1.90
CA LEU A 4 3.31 28.07 -1.06
C LEU A 4 2.16 27.48 -1.89
N ILE A 5 1.98 27.96 -3.12
CA ILE A 5 0.95 27.48 -4.04
C ILE A 5 1.25 26.03 -4.45
N VAL A 6 2.50 25.70 -4.77
CA VAL A 6 2.90 24.33 -5.08
C VAL A 6 2.68 23.40 -3.89
N VAL A 7 3.02 23.83 -2.68
CA VAL A 7 2.77 23.06 -1.45
C VAL A 7 1.28 22.84 -1.20
N ILE A 8 0.45 23.88 -1.37
CA ILE A 8 -1.01 23.76 -1.22
C ILE A 8 -1.58 22.84 -2.28
N LEU A 9 -1.15 22.94 -3.54
CA LEU A 9 -1.60 22.04 -4.60
C LEU A 9 -1.14 20.60 -4.37
N PHE A 10 0.05 20.40 -3.80
CA PHE A 10 0.57 19.08 -3.48
C PHE A 10 -0.18 18.44 -2.31
N VAL A 11 -0.35 19.19 -1.22
CA VAL A 11 -1.13 18.74 -0.06
C VAL A 11 -2.58 18.53 -0.46
N CYS A 12 -3.23 19.49 -1.11
CA CYS A 12 -4.62 19.35 -1.56
C CYS A 12 -4.76 18.23 -2.59
N GLY A 13 -3.83 18.06 -3.53
CA GLY A 13 -3.85 16.99 -4.54
C GLY A 13 -3.63 15.62 -3.93
N PHE A 14 -2.69 15.48 -2.99
CA PHE A 14 -2.42 14.25 -2.26
C PHE A 14 -3.58 13.90 -1.33
N THR A 15 -4.07 14.86 -0.56
CA THR A 15 -5.22 14.68 0.34
C THR A 15 -6.48 14.39 -0.47
N PHE A 16 -6.68 15.04 -1.62
CA PHE A 16 -7.78 14.73 -2.54
C PHE A 16 -7.61 13.35 -3.17
N LEU A 17 -6.42 12.90 -3.52
CA LEU A 17 -6.19 11.53 -4.01
C LEU A 17 -6.44 10.49 -2.92
N VAL A 18 -6.02 10.75 -1.68
CA VAL A 18 -6.25 9.90 -0.51
C VAL A 18 -7.74 9.89 -0.14
N ILE A 19 -8.41 11.04 -0.15
CA ILE A 19 -9.85 11.17 0.15
C ILE A 19 -10.71 10.62 -0.99
N ARG A 20 -10.38 10.86 -2.26
CA ARG A 20 -11.11 10.31 -3.42
C ARG A 20 -10.93 8.81 -3.52
N ARG A 21 -9.75 8.28 -3.19
CA ARG A 21 -9.56 6.82 -3.00
C ARG A 21 -10.25 6.32 -1.74
N GLY A 22 -10.34 7.12 -0.67
CA GLY A 22 -11.04 6.77 0.57
C GLY A 22 -12.56 6.77 0.47
N ARG A 23 -13.16 7.72 -0.26
CA ARG A 23 -14.62 7.87 -0.42
C ARG A 23 -15.26 6.83 -1.33
N ARG A 24 -14.48 6.14 -2.17
CA ARG A 24 -14.96 4.96 -2.93
C ARG A 24 -14.80 3.63 -2.17
N THR A 25 -14.24 3.64 -0.96
CA THR A 25 -13.96 2.39 -0.24
C THR A 25 -14.06 2.60 1.28
N PRO A 26 -15.17 2.17 1.93
CA PRO A 26 -15.31 2.32 3.37
C PRO A 26 -14.26 1.43 4.06
N SER A 27 -13.41 2.03 4.89
CA SER A 27 -12.47 1.37 5.82
C SER A 27 -11.28 0.56 5.24
N SER A 28 -10.91 0.72 3.96
CA SER A 28 -9.89 -0.13 3.29
C SER A 28 -8.73 0.60 2.62
N LEU A 29 -8.10 1.59 3.28
CA LEU A 29 -6.90 2.25 2.73
C LEU A 29 -5.79 1.27 2.30
N PHE A 30 -5.81 0.04 2.81
CA PHE A 30 -4.80 -0.98 2.53
C PHE A 30 -5.34 -2.38 2.23
N ALA A 31 -6.66 -2.59 2.22
CA ALA A 31 -7.22 -3.91 1.92
C ALA A 31 -7.67 -3.96 0.46
N PRO A 32 -7.31 -5.02 -0.27
CA PRO A 32 -7.77 -5.18 -1.64
C PRO A 32 -9.30 -5.30 -1.71
N PRO A 33 -9.91 -4.96 -2.85
CA PRO A 33 -11.35 -4.81 -3.02
C PRO A 33 -12.16 -6.04 -2.58
N LEU A 34 -11.63 -7.25 -2.78
CA LEU A 34 -12.24 -8.52 -2.35
C LEU A 34 -12.45 -8.62 -0.83
N VAL A 35 -11.65 -7.91 -0.04
CA VAL A 35 -11.78 -7.87 1.42
C VAL A 35 -12.89 -6.90 1.87
N ALA A 36 -13.37 -6.02 0.99
CA ALA A 36 -14.42 -5.06 1.34
C ALA A 36 -15.82 -5.70 1.44
N GLY A 37 -16.05 -6.83 0.76
CA GLY A 37 -17.31 -7.61 0.82
C GLY A 37 -17.37 -8.62 1.96
N LEU A 38 -16.24 -8.88 2.64
CA LEU A 38 -16.18 -9.86 3.75
C LEU A 38 -16.61 -9.23 5.10
N PRO A 39 -17.25 -10.01 5.98
CA PRO A 39 -17.47 -9.63 7.37
C PRO A 39 -16.17 -9.16 8.04
N ARG A 40 -16.22 -8.10 8.85
CA ARG A 40 -15.05 -7.48 9.51
C ARG A 40 -14.15 -8.50 10.24
N ARG A 41 -14.74 -9.54 10.85
CA ARG A 41 -14.01 -10.59 11.58
C ARG A 41 -13.19 -11.48 10.64
N GLN A 42 -13.79 -11.93 9.54
CA GLN A 42 -13.13 -12.72 8.51
C GLN A 42 -12.02 -11.91 7.82
N ARG A 43 -12.27 -10.62 7.56
CA ARG A 43 -11.27 -9.68 7.04
C ARG A 43 -10.02 -9.58 7.93
N ARG A 44 -10.18 -9.47 9.25
CA ARG A 44 -9.05 -9.44 10.20
C ARG A 44 -8.30 -10.78 10.22
N SER A 45 -9.02 -11.89 10.17
CA SER A 45 -8.42 -13.23 10.12
C SER A 45 -7.60 -13.44 8.84
N ALA A 46 -8.19 -13.18 7.68
CA ALA A 46 -7.54 -13.30 6.38
C ALA A 46 -6.27 -12.44 6.30
N MET A 47 -6.35 -11.17 6.72
CA MET A 47 -5.17 -10.30 6.78
C MET A 47 -4.08 -10.81 7.72
N ARG A 48 -4.45 -11.37 8.88
CA ARG A 48 -3.50 -11.93 9.84
C ARG A 48 -2.79 -13.15 9.26
N ASN A 49 -3.53 -14.02 8.59
CA ASN A 49 -3.03 -15.23 7.94
C ASN A 49 -2.10 -14.91 6.77
N ILE A 50 -2.50 -13.96 5.90
CA ILE A 50 -1.67 -13.45 4.81
C ILE A 50 -0.39 -12.81 5.36
N ARG A 51 -0.48 -12.00 6.43
CA ARG A 51 0.70 -11.38 7.04
C ARG A 51 1.66 -12.42 7.65
N ARG A 52 1.13 -13.51 8.19
CA ARG A 52 1.90 -14.62 8.76
C ARG A 52 2.41 -15.61 7.71
N GLY A 53 1.90 -15.54 6.48
CA GLY A 53 2.23 -16.50 5.43
C GLY A 53 1.65 -17.90 5.68
N THR A 54 0.62 -18.01 6.52
CA THR A 54 -0.01 -19.28 6.90
C THR A 54 -1.42 -19.35 6.33
N PRO A 55 -1.75 -20.32 5.47
CA PRO A 55 -3.10 -20.49 4.96
C PRO A 55 -4.11 -20.88 6.04
N SER A 56 -5.37 -20.45 5.86
CA SER A 56 -6.49 -20.98 6.63
C SER A 56 -6.70 -22.48 6.37
N SER A 57 -7.19 -23.21 7.37
CA SER A 57 -7.56 -24.63 7.27
C SER A 57 -8.85 -24.86 6.46
N ASP A 58 -9.69 -23.83 6.32
CA ASP A 58 -10.89 -23.87 5.48
C ASP A 58 -10.51 -23.58 4.01
N PRO A 59 -10.78 -24.49 3.07
CA PRO A 59 -10.42 -24.34 1.66
C PRO A 59 -11.11 -23.14 0.99
N THR A 60 -12.34 -22.79 1.40
CA THR A 60 -13.06 -21.64 0.85
C THR A 60 -12.41 -20.33 1.29
N GLN A 61 -11.98 -20.25 2.55
CA GLN A 61 -11.28 -19.10 3.09
C GLN A 61 -9.86 -18.97 2.51
N ALA A 62 -9.18 -20.08 2.26
CA ALA A 62 -7.86 -20.10 1.62
C ALA A 62 -7.90 -19.56 0.18
N GLN A 63 -8.95 -19.86 -0.59
CA GLN A 63 -9.14 -19.28 -1.93
C GLN A 63 -9.29 -17.75 -1.88
N VAL A 64 -10.14 -17.25 -0.97
CA VAL A 64 -10.32 -15.80 -0.76
C VAL A 64 -9.02 -15.13 -0.33
N GLU A 65 -8.27 -15.72 0.60
CA GLU A 65 -6.96 -15.22 1.03
C GLU A 65 -5.95 -15.15 -0.12
N ARG A 66 -5.94 -16.16 -1.00
CA ARG A 66 -5.09 -16.21 -2.20
C ARG A 66 -5.41 -15.08 -3.18
N GLU A 67 -6.68 -14.88 -3.52
CA GLU A 67 -7.10 -13.79 -4.42
C GLU A 67 -6.74 -12.41 -3.85
N VAL A 68 -6.91 -12.24 -2.54
CA VAL A 68 -6.52 -11.04 -1.78
C VAL A 68 -5.01 -10.84 -1.84
N ALA A 69 -4.21 -11.88 -1.65
CA ALA A 69 -2.76 -11.82 -1.74
C ALA A 69 -2.30 -11.45 -3.18
N GLN A 70 -2.86 -12.10 -4.20
CA GLN A 70 -2.57 -11.78 -5.61
C GLN A 70 -2.92 -10.34 -5.97
N THR A 71 -4.10 -9.87 -5.54
CA THR A 71 -4.55 -8.49 -5.79
C THR A 71 -3.67 -7.47 -5.06
N THR A 72 -3.26 -7.79 -3.83
CA THR A 72 -2.27 -6.99 -3.09
C THR A 72 -0.96 -6.89 -3.87
N VAL A 73 -0.43 -8.00 -4.39
CA VAL A 73 0.82 -8.00 -5.14
C VAL A 73 0.71 -7.17 -6.42
N ARG A 74 -0.35 -7.34 -7.21
CA ARG A 74 -0.56 -6.58 -8.46
C ARG A 74 -0.75 -5.08 -8.22
N SER A 75 -1.62 -4.72 -7.28
CA SER A 75 -1.97 -3.31 -7.01
C SER A 75 -0.79 -2.53 -6.43
N ARG A 76 -0.02 -3.15 -5.53
CA ARG A 76 1.04 -2.44 -4.79
C ARG A 76 2.36 -2.32 -5.50
N ARG A 77 2.59 -3.11 -6.55
CA ARG A 77 3.79 -2.96 -7.38
C ARG A 77 3.87 -1.56 -8.01
N ARG A 78 2.75 -1.05 -8.52
CA ARG A 78 2.67 0.34 -9.04
C ARG A 78 2.85 1.37 -7.93
N THR A 79 2.25 1.12 -6.76
CA THR A 79 2.40 2.00 -5.59
C THR A 79 3.85 2.14 -5.16
N LEU A 80 4.64 1.05 -5.11
CA LEU A 80 6.07 1.12 -4.77
C LEU A 80 6.85 2.04 -5.72
N VAL A 81 6.60 1.94 -7.02
CA VAL A 81 7.30 2.77 -8.02
C VAL A 81 6.95 4.24 -7.82
N ILE A 82 5.66 4.56 -7.66
CA ILE A 82 5.20 5.94 -7.45
C ILE A 82 5.80 6.51 -6.15
N PHE A 83 5.68 5.80 -5.04
CA PHE A 83 6.22 6.25 -3.75
C PHE A 83 7.74 6.37 -3.78
N GLY A 84 8.45 5.47 -4.48
CA GLY A 84 9.90 5.54 -4.66
C GLY A 84 10.32 6.78 -5.44
N ILE A 85 9.65 7.10 -6.55
CA ILE A 85 9.93 8.32 -7.34
C ILE A 85 9.71 9.57 -6.48
N PHE A 86 8.58 9.64 -5.76
CA PHE A 86 8.30 10.76 -4.87
C PHE A 86 9.33 10.92 -3.77
N LEU A 87 9.74 9.82 -3.14
CA LEU A 87 10.78 9.86 -2.10
C LEU A 87 12.10 10.43 -2.63
N VAL A 88 12.51 10.03 -3.83
CA VAL A 88 13.74 10.54 -4.48
C VAL A 88 13.61 12.03 -4.78
N LEU A 89 12.48 12.47 -5.33
CA LEU A 89 12.23 13.89 -5.63
C LEU A 89 12.29 14.76 -4.36
N GLU A 90 11.63 14.33 -3.28
CA GLU A 90 11.65 15.04 -1.99
C GLU A 90 13.07 15.11 -1.39
N LEU A 91 13.86 14.03 -1.50
CA LEU A 91 15.27 14.02 -1.08
C LEU A 91 16.13 15.00 -1.89
N VAL A 92 15.96 15.03 -3.21
CA VAL A 92 16.69 15.97 -4.09
C VAL A 92 16.33 17.42 -3.73
N GLU A 93 15.05 17.72 -3.51
CA GLU A 93 14.59 19.04 -3.08
C GLU A 93 15.13 19.42 -1.69
N ALA A 94 15.16 18.47 -0.74
CA ALA A 94 15.71 18.72 0.60
C ALA A 94 17.21 19.08 0.55
N VAL A 95 17.99 18.46 -0.35
CA VAL A 95 19.44 18.69 -0.46
C VAL A 95 19.75 19.96 -1.26
N THR A 96 18.97 20.27 -2.30
CA THR A 96 19.23 21.41 -3.19
C THR A 96 18.78 22.75 -2.61
N ARG A 97 17.83 22.76 -1.67
CA ARG A 97 17.33 24.00 -1.08
C ARG A 97 18.30 24.58 -0.04
N ARG A 98 18.71 25.82 -0.30
CA ARG A 98 19.57 26.61 0.59
C ARG A 98 18.84 27.16 1.83
N THR A 99 17.50 27.23 1.80
CA THR A 99 16.72 27.77 2.91
C THR A 99 16.41 26.69 3.95
N THR A 100 16.78 26.96 5.20
CA THR A 100 16.60 26.07 6.36
C THR A 100 15.17 25.53 6.53
N PRO A 101 14.09 26.35 6.47
CA PRO A 101 12.73 25.85 6.70
C PRO A 101 12.23 24.93 5.57
N ALA A 102 12.60 25.22 4.31
CA ALA A 102 12.19 24.37 3.19
C ALA A 102 12.90 23.02 3.26
N ARG A 103 14.21 23.00 3.56
CA ARG A 103 14.99 21.77 3.73
C ARG A 103 14.41 20.86 4.81
N ILE A 104 14.03 21.42 5.96
CA ILE A 104 13.39 20.65 7.06
C ILE A 104 12.05 20.05 6.61
N PHE A 105 11.24 20.81 5.86
CA PHE A 105 9.95 20.35 5.35
C PHE A 105 10.10 19.17 4.39
N PHE A 106 10.93 19.30 3.34
CA PHE A 106 11.17 18.22 2.37
C PHE A 106 11.81 17.00 3.04
N ALA A 107 12.68 17.19 4.04
CA ALA A 107 13.21 16.09 4.83
C ALA A 107 12.11 15.37 5.64
N ALA A 108 11.20 16.10 6.29
CA ALA A 108 10.09 15.52 7.03
C ALA A 108 9.11 14.76 6.11
N ALA A 109 8.81 15.33 4.94
CA ALA A 109 8.01 14.66 3.91
C ALA A 109 8.69 13.37 3.42
N ALA A 110 10.00 13.42 3.14
CA ALA A 110 10.77 12.23 2.77
C ALA A 110 10.72 11.13 3.84
N VAL A 111 10.86 11.46 5.13
CA VAL A 111 10.72 10.49 6.23
C VAL A 111 9.33 9.83 6.23
N LEU A 112 8.27 10.63 6.03
CA LEU A 112 6.91 10.11 5.96
C LEU A 112 6.72 9.17 4.75
N PHE A 113 7.20 9.56 3.57
CA PHE A 113 7.14 8.72 2.36
C PHE A 113 7.95 7.43 2.53
N ALA A 114 9.12 7.49 3.15
CA ALA A 114 9.94 6.32 3.47
C ALA A 114 9.21 5.36 4.41
N PHE A 115 8.54 5.87 5.45
CA PHE A 115 7.72 5.06 6.34
C PHE A 115 6.59 4.33 5.59
N PHE A 116 5.86 5.02 4.72
CA PHE A 116 4.82 4.40 3.89
C PHE A 116 5.37 3.36 2.91
N LEU A 117 6.55 3.61 2.34
CA LEU A 117 7.24 2.68 1.45
C LEU A 117 7.61 1.40 2.20
N VAL A 118 8.20 1.51 3.40
CA VAL A 118 8.55 0.37 4.26
C VAL A 118 7.30 -0.45 4.60
N MET A 119 6.22 0.22 5.04
CA MET A 119 4.96 -0.46 5.35
C MET A 119 4.39 -1.21 4.13
N THR A 120 4.50 -0.62 2.94
CA THR A 120 4.07 -1.26 1.69
C THR A 120 4.94 -2.46 1.32
N LEU A 121 6.26 -2.36 1.51
CA LEU A 121 7.21 -3.45 1.30
C LEU A 121 6.94 -4.63 2.25
N LEU A 122 6.68 -4.36 3.53
CA LEU A 122 6.36 -5.39 4.51
C LEU A 122 5.06 -6.13 4.15
N GLN A 123 4.03 -5.40 3.69
CA GLN A 123 2.77 -6.00 3.24
C GLN A 123 2.96 -6.85 1.98
N LEU A 124 3.79 -6.39 1.03
CA LEU A 124 4.14 -7.15 -0.16
C LEU A 124 4.94 -8.41 0.17
N ARG A 125 5.89 -8.34 1.11
CA ARG A 125 6.63 -9.50 1.60
C ARG A 125 5.67 -10.55 2.17
N GLY A 126 4.78 -10.16 3.09
CA GLY A 126 3.79 -11.09 3.64
C GLY A 126 2.91 -11.74 2.56
N ALA A 127 2.38 -10.96 1.62
CA ALA A 127 1.57 -11.49 0.52
C ALA A 127 2.35 -12.45 -0.39
N ARG A 128 3.64 -12.17 -0.67
CA ARG A 128 4.49 -13.08 -1.45
C ARG A 128 4.80 -14.37 -0.70
N THR A 129 5.14 -14.28 0.59
CA THR A 129 5.37 -15.45 1.45
C THR A 129 4.13 -16.33 1.53
N TYR A 130 2.95 -15.73 1.66
CA TYR A 130 1.68 -16.45 1.61
C TYR A 130 1.51 -17.23 0.29
N LEU A 131 1.69 -16.56 -0.85
CA LEU A 131 1.56 -17.19 -2.17
C LEU A 131 2.61 -18.29 -2.41
N ALA A 132 3.82 -18.13 -1.87
CA ALA A 132 4.84 -19.17 -1.94
C ALA A 132 4.46 -20.43 -1.13
N ASN A 133 3.74 -20.26 -0.02
CA ASN A 133 3.28 -21.35 0.85
C ASN A 133 1.92 -21.94 0.45
N THR A 134 1.25 -21.37 -0.56
CA THR A 134 -0.02 -21.87 -1.11
C THR A 134 0.12 -22.16 -2.60
N PRO A 135 0.69 -23.32 -2.98
CA PRO A 135 0.79 -23.71 -4.39
C PRO A 135 -0.59 -23.68 -5.07
N GLU A 136 -0.60 -23.43 -6.38
CA GLU A 136 -1.82 -23.38 -7.18
C GLU A 136 -2.61 -24.67 -7.05
N PRO A 137 -3.95 -24.62 -6.82
CA PRO A 137 -4.77 -25.80 -7.01
C PRO A 137 -4.51 -26.30 -8.43
N PRO A 138 -4.38 -27.62 -8.64
CA PRO A 138 -4.18 -28.14 -9.98
C PRO A 138 -5.25 -27.55 -10.91
N ALA A 139 -4.81 -27.01 -12.05
CA ALA A 139 -5.71 -26.47 -13.04
C ALA A 139 -6.79 -27.52 -13.35
N PRO A 140 -8.08 -27.13 -13.42
CA PRO A 140 -9.11 -28.07 -13.81
C PRO A 140 -8.70 -28.67 -15.15
N GLN A 141 -8.43 -29.98 -15.16
CA GLN A 141 -8.17 -30.74 -16.37
C GLN A 141 -9.51 -30.83 -17.10
N GLY A 142 -9.75 -29.86 -17.98
CA GLY A 142 -10.89 -29.79 -18.88
C GLY A 142 -10.43 -29.88 -20.31
#